data_AF-A0A2A2TDQ0-F1
#
_entry.id   AF-A0A2A2TDQ0-F1
#
_cell.length_a   1.000
_cell.length_b   1.000
_cell.length_c   1.000
_cell.angle_alpha   90.00
_cell.angle_beta   90.00
_cell.angle_gamma   90.00
#
_symmetry.space_group_name_H-M   'P 1'
#
loop_
_entity.id
_entity.type
_entity.pdbx_description
1 polymer ?
#
loop_
_entity_poly.entity_id
_entity_poly.type
_entity_poly.pdbx_seq_one_letter_code
_entity_poly.pdbx_strand_id
1 'polypeptide(L)'
;MGIIYINNDIPINLKMTSDNIFTRIRKNFDQFSWYFWFPYPISWVRTILLIPVALPGTRLILIGFGGSTISLITNNLELLIFFLFSGFILPIVILSFLYHFIWFIWQKENKKRKFPSWLPSRKSLWEGFYATVVIGISFSLIFIIFLGLSLVSCQLSYKSEDMIGRCSGRFLGNVFGSILRQVENNSFQDKPWFFIWFAISLYIYQVEYLVKQRILPNLKKIYINKHKKY
;
A
#
# COMPACT_ATOMS: atom_id res chain seq x y z
N MET A 1 -22.24 -53.46 -9.72
CA MET A 1 -22.61 -52.30 -8.89
C MET A 1 -22.40 -52.69 -7.44
N GLY A 2 -21.28 -52.28 -6.84
CA GLY A 2 -20.98 -52.53 -5.43
C GLY A 2 -21.00 -51.21 -4.67
N ILE A 3 -21.89 -51.09 -3.68
CA ILE A 3 -21.92 -49.97 -2.75
C ILE A 3 -21.22 -50.43 -1.48
N ILE A 4 -20.09 -49.81 -1.17
CA ILE A 4 -19.39 -49.98 0.10
C ILE A 4 -19.99 -48.97 1.07
N TYR A 5 -20.59 -49.46 2.15
CA TYR A 5 -21.06 -48.65 3.27
C TYR A 5 -19.95 -48.58 4.31
N ILE A 6 -19.42 -47.39 4.55
CA ILE A 6 -18.56 -47.09 5.69
C ILE A 6 -19.45 -46.56 6.81
N ASN A 7 -19.33 -47.21 7.95
CA ASN A 7 -19.81 -46.89 9.30
C ASN A 7 -20.55 -45.56 9.53
N ASN A 8 -21.67 -45.73 10.24
CA ASN A 8 -22.64 -44.77 10.72
C ASN A 8 -22.09 -43.46 11.34
N ASP A 9 -22.80 -42.39 10.98
CA ASP A 9 -23.26 -41.28 11.83
C ASP A 9 -22.40 -40.03 12.05
N ILE A 10 -21.74 -39.51 11.00
CA ILE A 10 -21.74 -38.05 10.78
C ILE A 10 -21.82 -37.79 9.27
N PRO A 11 -22.92 -37.23 8.72
CA PRO A 11 -22.90 -36.72 7.37
C PRO A 11 -21.94 -35.51 7.34
N ILE A 12 -20.70 -35.74 6.92
CA ILE A 12 -19.78 -34.66 6.59
C ILE A 12 -20.32 -34.05 5.30
N ASN A 13 -21.20 -33.07 5.46
CA ASN A 13 -21.70 -32.24 4.39
C ASN A 13 -20.51 -31.40 3.90
N LEU A 14 -19.72 -31.96 2.98
CA LEU A 14 -18.56 -31.35 2.33
C LEU A 14 -18.94 -30.20 1.38
N LYS A 15 -20.13 -29.61 1.55
CA LYS A 15 -20.42 -28.27 1.09
C LYS A 15 -19.97 -27.25 2.15
N MET A 16 -18.68 -27.33 2.53
CA MET A 16 -18.02 -26.20 3.18
C MET A 16 -17.90 -25.09 2.13
N THR A 17 -18.94 -24.26 2.03
CA THR A 17 -18.89 -23.00 1.31
C THR A 17 -17.72 -22.19 1.85
N SER A 18 -16.91 -21.61 0.96
CA SER A 18 -15.73 -20.80 1.34
C SER A 18 -16.06 -19.68 2.34
N ASP A 19 -17.33 -19.27 2.39
CA ASP A 19 -17.90 -18.31 3.33
C ASP A 19 -17.75 -18.74 4.81
N ASN A 20 -17.76 -20.05 5.11
CA ASN A 20 -17.63 -20.57 6.48
C ASN A 20 -16.18 -20.60 6.99
N ILE A 21 -15.20 -20.71 6.10
CA ILE A 21 -13.78 -20.76 6.50
C ILE A 21 -13.33 -19.36 6.93
N PHE A 22 -13.64 -18.33 6.15
CA PHE A 22 -13.23 -16.96 6.47
C PHE A 22 -13.92 -16.37 7.69
N THR A 23 -15.20 -16.68 7.89
CA THR A 23 -15.93 -16.23 9.08
C THR A 23 -15.41 -16.91 10.34
N ARG A 24 -15.02 -18.19 10.26
CA ARG A 24 -14.35 -18.91 11.35
C ARG A 24 -12.95 -18.35 11.63
N ILE A 25 -12.15 -18.08 10.58
CA ILE A 25 -10.84 -17.44 10.73
C ILE A 25 -10.97 -16.05 11.37
N ARG A 26 -11.93 -15.23 10.92
CA ARG A 26 -12.22 -13.92 11.52
C ARG A 26 -12.59 -14.02 12.99
N LYS A 27 -13.52 -14.89 13.36
CA LYS A 27 -13.91 -15.09 14.77
C LYS A 27 -12.75 -15.52 15.66
N ASN A 28 -11.91 -16.43 15.17
CA ASN A 28 -10.72 -16.87 15.92
C ASN A 28 -9.69 -15.74 16.06
N PHE A 29 -9.56 -14.87 15.06
CA PHE A 29 -8.70 -13.67 15.16
C PHE A 29 -9.28 -12.60 16.11
N ASP A 30 -10.59 -12.49 16.23
CA ASP A 30 -11.25 -11.53 17.13
C ASP A 30 -11.08 -11.90 18.62
N GLN A 31 -10.90 -13.19 18.94
CA GLN A 31 -10.59 -13.67 20.30
C GLN A 31 -9.12 -13.47 20.69
N PHE A 32 -8.23 -13.32 19.71
CA PHE A 32 -6.83 -13.02 19.99
C PHE A 32 -6.72 -11.53 20.34
N SER A 33 -6.26 -11.20 21.55
CA SER A 33 -5.96 -9.81 21.90
C SER A 33 -4.73 -9.36 21.12
N TRP A 34 -4.94 -8.86 19.90
CA TRP A 34 -3.86 -8.34 19.06
C TRP A 34 -3.18 -7.19 19.78
N TYR A 35 -1.90 -7.39 20.11
CA TYR A 35 -1.08 -6.35 20.70
C TYR A 35 -0.97 -5.17 19.72
N PHE A 36 -1.02 -3.96 20.27
CA PHE A 36 -1.05 -2.73 19.49
C PHE A 36 0.16 -2.55 18.55
N TRP A 37 1.33 -3.11 18.92
CA TRP A 37 2.57 -2.98 18.17
C TRP A 37 2.68 -3.91 16.95
N PHE A 38 1.89 -4.98 16.90
CA PHE A 38 1.98 -5.97 15.83
C PHE A 38 0.89 -5.72 14.77
N PRO A 39 1.25 -5.58 13.47
CA PRO A 39 0.29 -5.22 12.44
C PRO A 39 -0.81 -6.26 12.21
N TYR A 40 -2.06 -5.82 12.06
CA TYR A 40 -3.21 -6.68 11.79
C TYR A 40 -3.03 -7.44 10.47
N PRO A 41 -3.58 -8.68 10.33
CA PRO A 41 -3.41 -9.49 9.12
C PRO A 41 -3.86 -8.81 7.82
N ILE A 42 -4.88 -7.94 7.89
CA ILE A 42 -5.36 -7.21 6.72
C ILE A 42 -4.31 -6.22 6.18
N SER A 43 -3.51 -5.62 7.07
CA SER A 43 -2.41 -4.72 6.71
C SER A 43 -1.31 -5.49 5.99
N TRP A 44 -1.01 -6.72 6.43
CA TRP A 44 -0.07 -7.62 5.75
C TRP A 44 -0.52 -7.94 4.33
N VAL A 45 -1.77 -8.39 4.16
CA VAL A 45 -2.32 -8.71 2.84
C VAL A 45 -2.23 -7.51 1.91
N ARG A 46 -2.65 -6.32 2.36
CA ARG A 46 -2.56 -5.09 1.56
C ARG A 46 -1.12 -4.76 1.16
N THR A 47 -0.17 -4.88 2.09
CA THR A 47 1.24 -4.58 1.81
C THR A 47 1.86 -5.59 0.84
N ILE A 48 1.55 -6.88 0.96
CA ILE A 48 2.00 -7.92 0.03
C ILE A 48 1.44 -7.66 -1.37
N LEU A 49 0.17 -7.27 -1.48
CA LEU A 49 -0.44 -6.89 -2.76
C LEU A 49 0.21 -5.66 -3.39
N LEU A 50 0.81 -4.77 -2.58
CA LEU A 50 1.55 -3.63 -3.08
C LEU A 50 2.84 -4.05 -3.78
N ILE A 51 3.56 -5.08 -3.32
CA ILE A 51 4.89 -5.46 -3.84
C ILE A 51 4.98 -5.47 -5.38
N PRO A 52 4.12 -6.20 -6.14
CA PRO A 52 4.25 -6.28 -7.59
C PRO A 52 4.02 -4.95 -8.32
N VAL A 53 3.25 -4.04 -7.72
CA VAL A 53 2.89 -2.76 -8.35
C VAL A 53 3.71 -1.59 -7.81
N ALA A 54 4.14 -1.65 -6.55
CA ALA A 54 4.92 -0.62 -5.90
C ALA A 54 6.24 -0.41 -6.61
N LEU A 55 6.84 -1.45 -7.16
CA LEU A 55 8.13 -1.36 -7.85
C LEU A 55 8.06 -0.56 -9.16
N PRO A 56 7.26 -0.95 -10.17
CA PRO A 56 7.07 -0.12 -11.35
C PRO A 56 6.37 1.21 -11.01
N GLY A 57 5.46 1.18 -10.04
CA GLY A 57 4.72 2.35 -9.57
C GLY A 57 5.63 3.40 -8.95
N THR A 58 6.67 3.03 -8.21
CA THR A 58 7.62 3.97 -7.61
C THR A 58 8.39 4.72 -8.67
N ARG A 59 8.82 4.04 -9.74
CA ARG A 59 9.48 4.70 -10.87
C ARG A 59 8.53 5.72 -11.50
N LEU A 60 7.28 5.35 -11.74
CA LEU A 60 6.28 6.25 -12.29
C LEU A 60 6.03 7.45 -11.37
N ILE A 61 5.87 7.23 -10.07
CA ILE A 61 5.64 8.29 -9.08
C ILE A 61 6.85 9.23 -9.00
N LEU A 62 8.07 8.70 -8.99
CA LEU A 62 9.30 9.50 -8.95
C LEU A 62 9.49 10.32 -10.23
N ILE A 63 9.28 9.71 -11.39
CA ILE A 63 9.30 10.42 -12.69
C ILE A 63 8.18 11.45 -12.74
N GLY A 64 6.99 11.11 -12.24
CA GLY A 64 5.86 12.03 -12.12
C GLY A 64 6.20 13.23 -11.28
N PHE A 65 6.71 13.02 -10.07
CA PHE A 65 7.08 14.10 -9.16
C PHE A 65 8.20 14.97 -9.73
N GLY A 66 9.32 14.35 -10.14
CA GLY A 66 10.46 15.06 -10.72
C GLY A 66 10.08 15.81 -12.00
N GLY A 67 9.36 15.14 -12.91
CA GLY A 67 8.87 15.73 -14.14
C GLY A 67 7.88 16.86 -13.90
N SER A 68 6.96 16.72 -12.94
CA SER A 68 6.06 17.80 -12.52
C SER A 68 6.84 19.00 -12.00
N THR A 69 7.86 18.82 -11.16
CA THR A 69 8.70 19.94 -10.70
C THR A 69 9.40 20.65 -11.85
N ILE A 70 10.00 19.90 -12.79
CA ILE A 70 10.64 20.47 -13.98
C ILE A 70 9.62 21.24 -14.81
N SER A 71 8.44 20.67 -15.05
CA SER A 71 7.40 21.32 -15.86
C SER A 71 6.91 22.65 -15.27
N LEU A 72 6.87 22.77 -13.94
CA LEU A 72 6.53 24.00 -13.23
C LEU A 72 7.65 25.04 -13.38
N ILE A 73 8.91 24.63 -13.28
CA ILE A 73 10.08 25.52 -13.48
C ILE A 73 10.13 26.02 -14.93
N THR A 74 9.84 25.16 -15.91
CA THR A 74 9.83 25.52 -17.33
C THR A 74 8.51 26.16 -17.79
N ASN A 75 7.52 26.29 -16.90
CA ASN A 75 6.17 26.77 -17.19
C ASN A 75 5.50 26.10 -18.41
N ASN A 76 5.66 24.77 -18.55
CA ASN A 76 5.14 24.01 -19.67
C ASN A 76 3.98 23.11 -19.22
N LEU A 77 2.75 23.51 -19.60
CA LEU A 77 1.52 22.82 -19.23
C LEU A 77 1.42 21.40 -19.79
N GLU A 78 1.89 21.18 -21.03
CA GLU A 78 1.81 19.87 -21.68
C GLU A 78 2.65 18.83 -20.93
N LEU A 79 3.88 19.21 -20.54
CA LEU A 79 4.75 18.37 -19.72
C LEU A 79 4.11 18.10 -18.35
N LEU A 80 3.50 19.11 -17.73
CA LEU A 80 2.85 18.94 -16.44
C LEU A 80 1.71 17.91 -16.52
N ILE A 81 0.84 18.01 -17.52
CA ILE A 81 -0.26 17.07 -17.74
C ILE A 81 0.30 15.65 -17.98
N PHE A 82 1.34 15.52 -18.81
CA PHE A 82 1.98 14.24 -19.10
C PHE A 82 2.53 13.57 -17.84
N PHE A 83 3.26 14.31 -17.00
CA PHE A 83 3.83 13.78 -15.76
C PHE A 83 2.79 13.50 -14.68
N LEU A 84 1.74 14.33 -14.58
CA LEU A 84 0.62 14.06 -13.66
C LEU A 84 -0.13 12.78 -14.06
N PHE A 85 -0.39 12.62 -15.35
CA PHE A 85 -1.08 11.45 -15.86
C PHE A 85 -0.26 10.17 -15.70
N SER A 86 0.97 10.17 -16.20
CA SER A 86 1.85 9.00 -16.15
C SER A 86 2.30 8.65 -14.73
N GLY A 87 2.54 9.64 -13.89
CA GLY A 87 3.11 9.45 -12.56
C GLY A 87 2.11 9.25 -11.43
N PHE A 88 0.88 9.76 -11.55
CA PHE A 88 -0.13 9.63 -10.50
C PHE A 88 -1.37 8.89 -10.99
N ILE A 89 -2.00 9.34 -12.07
CA ILE A 89 -3.28 8.77 -12.54
C ILE A 89 -3.11 7.31 -12.97
N LEU A 90 -2.09 7.01 -13.77
CA LEU A 90 -1.86 5.67 -14.29
C LEU A 90 -1.61 4.64 -13.17
N PRO A 91 -0.72 4.87 -12.18
CA PRO A 91 -0.58 3.97 -11.03
C PRO A 91 -1.88 3.76 -10.24
N ILE A 92 -2.67 4.82 -10.03
CA ILE A 92 -3.96 4.74 -9.34
C ILE A 92 -4.91 3.81 -10.09
N VAL A 93 -5.02 3.96 -11.41
CA VAL A 93 -5.88 3.12 -12.24
C VAL A 93 -5.45 1.65 -12.18
N ILE A 94 -4.15 1.38 -12.38
CA ILE A 94 -3.60 0.01 -12.33
C ILE A 94 -3.88 -0.65 -10.98
N LEU A 95 -3.60 0.05 -9.88
CA LEU A 95 -3.87 -0.45 -8.52
C LEU A 95 -5.37 -0.67 -8.29
N SER A 96 -6.21 0.23 -8.75
CA SER A 96 -7.67 0.12 -8.60
C SER A 96 -8.22 -1.12 -9.30
N PHE A 97 -7.72 -1.44 -10.50
CA PHE A 97 -8.06 -2.66 -11.22
C PHE A 97 -7.53 -3.90 -10.51
N LEU A 98 -6.31 -3.87 -9.96
CA LEU A 98 -5.75 -4.99 -9.19
C LEU A 98 -6.60 -5.28 -7.95
N TYR A 99 -6.96 -4.26 -7.18
CA TYR A 99 -7.87 -4.40 -6.03
C TYR A 99 -9.25 -4.89 -6.45
N HIS A 100 -9.79 -4.40 -7.57
CA HIS A 100 -11.07 -4.88 -8.10
C HIS A 100 -11.02 -6.35 -8.49
N PHE A 101 -9.95 -6.78 -9.17
CA PHE A 101 -9.77 -8.17 -9.59
C PHE A 101 -9.64 -9.11 -8.40
N ILE A 102 -8.84 -8.75 -7.40
CA ILE A 102 -8.69 -9.52 -6.17
C ILE A 102 -10.01 -9.60 -5.43
N TRP A 103 -10.71 -8.46 -5.28
CA TRP A 103 -12.02 -8.44 -4.64
C TRP A 103 -13.05 -9.25 -5.43
N PHE A 104 -12.98 -9.25 -6.76
CA PHE A 104 -13.87 -10.01 -7.62
C PHE A 104 -13.65 -11.52 -7.52
N ILE A 105 -12.39 -11.97 -7.46
CA ILE A 105 -12.06 -13.38 -7.20
C ILE A 105 -12.50 -13.78 -5.79
N TRP A 106 -12.25 -12.89 -4.82
CA TRP A 106 -12.45 -13.18 -3.41
C TRP A 106 -13.91 -13.16 -2.98
N GLN A 107 -14.64 -12.14 -3.40
CA GLN A 107 -16.07 -12.04 -3.20
C GLN A 107 -16.74 -12.51 -4.47
N LYS A 108 -17.15 -13.78 -4.47
CA LYS A 108 -18.09 -14.37 -5.42
C LYS A 108 -19.45 -13.66 -5.26
N GLU A 109 -19.49 -12.39 -5.61
CA GLU A 109 -20.53 -11.46 -5.19
C GLU A 109 -21.78 -11.68 -6.06
N ASN A 110 -22.70 -12.50 -5.55
CA ASN A 110 -24.06 -12.75 -6.08
C ASN A 110 -24.98 -11.51 -6.01
N LYS A 111 -24.45 -10.29 -5.96
CA LYS A 111 -25.25 -9.06 -5.89
C LYS A 111 -25.38 -8.43 -7.27
N LYS A 112 -26.63 -8.23 -7.69
CA LYS A 112 -27.04 -7.52 -8.91
C LYS A 112 -26.35 -6.15 -8.98
N ARG A 113 -25.20 -6.07 -9.66
CA ARG A 113 -24.48 -4.80 -9.87
C ARG A 113 -25.20 -4.00 -10.96
N LYS A 114 -25.43 -2.70 -10.71
CA LYS A 114 -25.94 -1.74 -11.70
C LYS A 114 -24.88 -1.34 -12.74
N PHE A 115 -23.61 -1.56 -12.44
CA PHE A 115 -22.47 -1.23 -13.31
C PHE A 115 -21.89 -2.49 -13.96
N PRO A 116 -21.28 -2.37 -15.14
CA PRO A 116 -20.71 -3.50 -15.84
C PRO A 116 -19.52 -4.07 -15.04
N SER A 117 -19.36 -5.38 -15.06
CA SER A 117 -18.44 -6.14 -14.19
C SER A 117 -16.96 -5.75 -14.32
N TRP A 118 -16.57 -5.25 -15.49
CA TRP A 118 -15.20 -4.83 -15.81
C TRP A 118 -14.76 -3.51 -15.18
N LEU A 119 -15.68 -2.60 -14.80
CA LEU A 119 -15.29 -1.31 -14.22
C LEU A 119 -14.98 -1.44 -12.72
N PRO A 120 -13.89 -0.81 -12.24
CA PRO A 120 -13.55 -0.84 -10.83
C PRO A 120 -14.62 -0.14 -10.02
N SER A 121 -15.02 -0.76 -8.91
CA SER A 121 -15.96 -0.13 -7.99
C SER A 121 -15.39 1.16 -7.38
N ARG A 122 -16.24 2.10 -6.95
CA ARG A 122 -15.79 3.31 -6.24
C ARG A 122 -14.93 2.98 -5.01
N LYS A 123 -15.20 1.85 -4.35
CA LYS A 123 -14.39 1.35 -3.24
C LYS A 123 -12.99 0.95 -3.73
N SER A 124 -12.90 0.20 -4.83
CA SER A 124 -11.63 -0.21 -5.44
C SER A 124 -10.81 0.99 -5.91
N LEU A 125 -11.46 2.01 -6.49
CA LEU A 125 -10.82 3.28 -6.86
C LEU A 125 -10.20 3.98 -5.65
N TRP A 126 -10.92 4.00 -4.52
CA TRP A 126 -10.41 4.60 -3.30
C TRP A 126 -9.23 3.81 -2.71
N GLU A 127 -9.28 2.49 -2.76
CA GLU A 127 -8.16 1.63 -2.32
C GLU A 127 -6.93 1.80 -3.23
N GLY A 128 -7.13 1.93 -4.54
CA GLY A 128 -6.04 2.22 -5.49
C GLY A 128 -5.39 3.58 -5.24
N PHE A 129 -6.21 4.62 -5.06
CA PHE A 129 -5.72 5.96 -4.68
C PHE A 129 -4.93 5.91 -3.37
N TYR A 130 -5.49 5.29 -2.34
CA TYR A 130 -4.85 5.17 -1.05
C TYR A 130 -3.52 4.40 -1.15
N ALA A 131 -3.47 3.30 -1.90
CA ALA A 131 -2.24 2.55 -2.13
C ALA A 131 -1.15 3.40 -2.81
N THR A 132 -1.49 4.22 -3.80
CA THR A 132 -0.53 5.17 -4.42
C THR A 132 0.01 6.15 -3.38
N VAL A 133 -0.83 6.67 -2.49
CA VAL A 133 -0.40 7.55 -1.39
C VAL A 133 0.53 6.80 -0.42
N VAL A 134 0.22 5.55 -0.05
CA VAL A 134 1.10 4.73 0.80
C VAL A 134 2.46 4.52 0.15
N ILE A 135 2.51 4.22 -1.16
CA ILE A 135 3.77 4.10 -1.90
C ILE A 135 4.54 5.42 -1.83
N GLY A 136 3.91 6.54 -2.16
CA GLY A 136 4.54 7.86 -2.11
C GLY A 136 5.12 8.18 -0.73
N ILE A 137 4.31 8.05 0.33
CA ILE A 137 4.73 8.36 1.70
C ILE A 137 5.85 7.41 2.16
N SER A 138 5.73 6.10 1.92
CA SER A 138 6.74 5.13 2.35
C SER A 138 8.10 5.37 1.70
N PHE A 139 8.15 5.61 0.39
CA PHE A 139 9.39 5.97 -0.29
C PHE A 139 9.94 7.33 0.13
N SER A 140 9.07 8.30 0.42
CA SER A 140 9.49 9.61 0.94
C SER A 140 10.12 9.49 2.33
N LEU A 141 9.61 8.61 3.19
CA LEU A 141 10.22 8.35 4.50
C LEU A 141 11.59 7.69 4.37
N ILE A 142 11.73 6.71 3.46
CA ILE A 142 13.04 6.11 3.15
C ILE A 142 14.01 7.18 2.65
N PHE A 143 13.54 8.08 1.79
CA PHE A 143 14.34 9.18 1.27
C PHE A 143 14.86 10.08 2.40
N ILE A 144 13.99 10.48 3.31
CA ILE A 144 14.34 11.31 4.47
C ILE A 144 15.38 10.60 5.35
N ILE A 145 15.22 9.30 5.58
CA ILE A 145 16.20 8.50 6.36
C ILE A 145 17.57 8.51 5.67
N PHE A 146 17.64 8.19 4.38
CA PHE A 146 18.91 8.20 3.66
C PHE A 146 19.52 9.59 3.51
N LEU A 147 18.69 10.62 3.34
CA LEU A 147 19.13 12.01 3.31
C LEU A 147 19.74 12.42 4.65
N GLY A 148 19.09 12.08 5.77
CA GLY A 148 19.62 12.33 7.11
C GLY A 148 20.96 11.63 7.34
N LEU A 149 21.06 10.34 7.01
CA LEU A 149 22.30 9.58 7.11
C LEU A 149 23.42 10.17 6.24
N SER A 150 23.08 10.58 5.02
CA SER A 150 23.98 11.22 4.06
C SER A 150 24.52 12.55 4.61
N LEU A 151 23.64 13.39 5.15
CA LEU A 151 24.02 14.68 5.72
C LEU A 151 24.97 14.49 6.91
N VAL A 152 24.66 13.58 7.83
CA VAL A 152 25.52 13.27 8.98
C VAL A 152 26.89 12.76 8.52
N SER A 153 26.93 11.82 7.57
CA SER A 153 28.19 11.27 7.05
C SER A 153 29.06 12.33 6.34
N CYS A 154 28.44 13.23 5.58
CA CYS A 154 29.16 14.29 4.85
C CYS A 154 29.61 15.43 5.78
N GLN A 155 28.80 15.79 6.78
CA GLN A 155 29.16 16.78 7.81
C GLN A 155 30.38 16.35 8.63
N LEU A 156 30.50 15.05 8.92
CA LEU A 156 31.68 14.51 9.60
C LEU A 156 32.95 14.58 8.75
N SER A 157 32.81 14.59 7.41
CA SER A 157 33.94 14.53 6.48
C SER A 157 34.39 15.91 5.96
N TYR A 158 33.48 16.89 5.88
CA TYR A 158 33.73 18.19 5.26
C TYR A 158 33.31 19.35 6.14
N LYS A 159 34.14 20.40 6.22
CA LYS A 159 33.86 21.62 6.98
C LYS A 159 33.08 22.70 6.20
N SER A 160 33.07 22.63 4.87
CA SER A 160 32.43 23.63 4.00
C SER A 160 31.03 23.19 3.59
N GLU A 161 30.05 24.10 3.71
CA GLU A 161 28.64 23.86 3.36
C GLU A 161 28.44 23.48 1.89
N ASP A 162 29.17 24.14 0.97
CA ASP A 162 29.11 23.83 -0.46
C ASP A 162 29.53 22.39 -0.77
N MET A 163 30.54 21.88 -0.04
CA MET A 163 31.02 20.51 -0.20
C MET A 163 30.03 19.50 0.40
N ILE A 164 29.33 19.85 1.49
CA ILE A 164 28.29 18.99 2.10
C ILE A 164 27.11 18.78 1.13
N GLY A 165 26.66 19.84 0.45
CA GLY A 165 25.59 19.73 -0.54
C GLY A 165 25.96 18.82 -1.71
N ARG A 166 27.17 18.97 -2.26
CA ARG A 166 27.66 18.11 -3.35
C ARG A 166 27.85 16.66 -2.91
N CYS A 167 28.43 16.45 -1.72
CA CYS A 167 28.62 15.13 -1.13
C CYS A 167 27.28 14.41 -0.93
N SER A 168 26.33 15.09 -0.29
CA SER A 168 25.03 14.50 0.03
C SER A 168 24.20 14.21 -1.22
N GLY A 169 24.21 15.11 -2.20
CA GLY A 169 23.57 14.91 -3.50
C GLY A 169 24.16 13.73 -4.28
N ARG A 170 25.49 13.59 -4.31
CA ARG A 170 26.15 12.44 -4.96
C ARG A 170 25.83 11.13 -4.26
N PHE A 171 25.87 11.10 -2.93
CA PHE A 171 25.52 9.93 -2.14
C PHE A 171 24.07 9.51 -2.42
N LEU A 172 23.14 10.47 -2.37
CA LEU A 172 21.73 10.23 -2.60
C LEU A 172 21.49 9.73 -4.04
N GLY A 173 22.08 10.39 -5.03
CA GLY A 173 22.00 9.95 -6.42
C GLY A 173 22.50 8.51 -6.62
N ASN A 174 23.60 8.13 -5.97
CA ASN A 174 24.13 6.76 -6.02
C ASN A 174 23.17 5.76 -5.35
N VAL A 175 22.60 6.10 -4.20
CA VAL A 175 21.62 5.26 -3.49
C VAL A 175 20.37 5.06 -4.34
N PHE A 176 19.81 6.13 -4.92
CA PHE A 176 18.66 6.05 -5.82
C PHE A 176 18.94 5.24 -7.06
N GLY A 177 20.06 5.51 -7.73
CA GLY A 177 20.48 4.76 -8.90
C GLY A 177 20.62 3.26 -8.58
N SER A 178 21.17 2.93 -7.41
CA SER A 178 21.28 1.56 -6.94
C SER A 178 19.93 0.91 -6.66
N ILE A 179 19.01 1.61 -5.97
CA ILE A 179 17.64 1.13 -5.71
C ILE A 179 16.93 0.87 -7.04
N LEU A 180 16.91 1.85 -7.95
CA LEU A 180 16.23 1.72 -9.24
C LEU A 180 16.80 0.56 -10.07
N ARG A 181 18.13 0.41 -10.11
CA ARG A 181 18.80 -0.69 -10.81
C ARG A 181 18.48 -2.06 -10.18
N GLN A 182 18.40 -2.14 -8.86
CA GLN A 182 18.04 -3.38 -8.15
C GLN A 182 16.58 -3.77 -8.42
N VAL A 183 15.70 -2.79 -8.50
CA VAL A 183 14.30 -2.99 -8.89
C VAL A 183 14.20 -3.49 -10.33
N GLU A 184 14.91 -2.87 -11.27
CA GLU A 184 14.93 -3.27 -12.69
C GLU A 184 15.44 -4.70 -12.88
N ASN A 185 16.48 -5.08 -12.12
CA ASN A 185 17.05 -6.42 -12.16
C ASN A 185 16.29 -7.45 -11.30
N ASN A 186 15.14 -7.11 -10.72
CA ASN A 186 14.37 -7.97 -9.81
C ASN A 186 15.17 -8.52 -8.61
N SER A 187 16.25 -7.83 -8.20
CA SER A 187 17.18 -8.27 -7.14
C SER A 187 17.00 -7.49 -5.82
N PHE A 188 15.82 -6.92 -5.63
CA PHE A 188 15.49 -6.06 -4.49
C PHE A 188 15.10 -6.83 -3.22
N GLN A 189 14.71 -8.10 -3.34
CA GLN A 189 14.10 -8.89 -2.25
C GLN A 189 15.05 -9.05 -1.05
N ASP A 190 16.35 -9.22 -1.31
CA ASP A 190 17.36 -9.42 -0.26
C ASP A 190 17.98 -8.10 0.24
N LYS A 191 17.41 -6.95 -0.15
CA LYS A 191 18.02 -5.65 0.12
C LYS A 191 17.45 -5.04 1.40
N PRO A 192 18.30 -4.51 2.30
CA PRO A 192 17.84 -3.92 3.57
C PRO A 192 16.78 -2.82 3.38
N TRP A 193 16.93 -1.99 2.35
CA TRP A 193 15.99 -0.90 2.06
C TRP A 193 14.58 -1.42 1.74
N PHE A 194 14.47 -2.61 1.13
CA PHE A 194 13.17 -3.22 0.82
C PHE A 194 12.44 -3.64 2.10
N PHE A 195 13.15 -4.22 3.08
CA PHE A 195 12.56 -4.56 4.37
C PHE A 195 12.11 -3.32 5.15
N ILE A 196 12.91 -2.24 5.11
CA ILE A 196 12.55 -0.95 5.71
C ILE A 196 11.29 -0.40 5.03
N TRP A 197 11.26 -0.40 3.69
CA TRP A 197 10.09 0.01 2.91
C TRP A 197 8.84 -0.80 3.25
N PHE A 198 8.97 -2.11 3.31
CA PHE A 198 7.89 -3.04 3.60
C PHE A 198 7.34 -2.78 5.01
N ALA A 199 8.22 -2.63 6.00
CA ALA A 199 7.83 -2.30 7.37
C ALA A 199 7.08 -0.96 7.44
N ILE A 200 7.61 0.11 6.83
CA ILE A 200 6.96 1.42 6.79
C ILE A 200 5.56 1.31 6.17
N SER A 201 5.46 0.67 5.00
CA SER A 201 4.18 0.49 4.30
C SER A 201 3.16 -0.28 5.15
N LEU A 202 3.62 -1.36 5.80
CA LEU A 202 2.81 -2.17 6.70
C LEU A 202 2.27 -1.37 7.89
N TYR A 203 3.11 -0.52 8.49
CA TYR A 203 2.70 0.33 9.60
C TYR A 203 1.79 1.49 9.17
N ILE A 204 1.93 2.03 7.95
CA ILE A 204 0.97 3.01 7.41
C ILE A 204 -0.42 2.38 7.29
N TYR A 205 -0.52 1.17 6.73
CA TYR A 205 -1.78 0.43 6.68
C TYR A 205 -2.33 0.09 8.08
N GLN A 206 -1.45 -0.24 9.02
CA GLN A 206 -1.85 -0.47 10.41
C GLN A 206 -2.49 0.76 11.04
N VAL A 207 -1.89 1.94 10.85
CA VAL A 207 -2.43 3.20 11.37
C VAL A 207 -3.79 3.49 10.76
N GLU A 208 -3.95 3.33 9.44
CA GLU A 208 -5.24 3.49 8.76
C GLU A 208 -6.32 2.58 9.33
N TYR A 209 -5.99 1.31 9.55
CA TYR A 209 -6.90 0.34 10.12
C TYR A 209 -7.34 0.76 11.53
N LEU A 210 -6.39 1.15 12.39
CA LEU A 210 -6.66 1.61 13.75
C LEU A 210 -7.53 2.87 13.77
N VAL A 211 -7.25 3.83 12.88
CA VAL A 211 -8.03 5.07 12.73
C VAL A 211 -9.47 4.73 12.36
N LYS A 212 -9.68 3.85 11.37
CA LYS A 212 -11.02 3.44 10.92
C LYS A 212 -11.80 2.66 11.99
N GLN A 213 -11.15 1.80 12.75
CA GLN A 213 -11.82 0.92 13.71
C GLN A 213 -12.04 1.55 15.08
N ARG A 214 -11.08 2.35 15.58
CA ARG A 214 -11.14 2.90 16.95
C ARG A 214 -11.53 4.36 16.97
N ILE A 215 -10.88 5.17 16.14
CA ILE A 215 -10.99 6.63 16.24
C ILE A 215 -12.31 7.12 15.61
N LEU A 216 -12.60 6.74 14.36
CA LEU A 216 -13.81 7.19 13.66
C LEU A 216 -15.11 6.86 14.41
N PRO A 217 -15.32 5.61 14.91
CA PRO A 217 -16.56 5.28 15.62
C PRO A 217 -16.73 6.05 16.93
N ASN A 218 -15.64 6.30 17.65
CA ASN A 218 -15.66 7.07 18.89
C ASN A 218 -15.99 8.54 18.63
N LEU A 219 -15.39 9.14 17.58
CA LEU A 219 -15.73 10.50 17.16
C LEU A 219 -17.20 10.62 16.75
N LYS A 220 -17.72 9.63 16.02
CA LYS A 220 -19.14 9.59 15.63
C LYS A 220 -20.07 9.52 16.84
N LYS A 221 -19.73 8.71 17.86
CA LYS A 221 -20.50 8.64 19.12
C LYS A 221 -20.52 9.97 19.85
N ILE A 222 -19.37 10.65 19.96
CA ILE A 222 -19.26 11.96 20.61
C ILE A 222 -20.11 13.00 19.87
N TYR A 223 -20.01 13.03 18.54
CA TYR A 223 -20.78 13.96 17.70
C TYR A 223 -22.30 13.77 17.86
N ILE A 224 -22.78 12.52 17.83
CA ILE A 224 -24.21 12.20 18.01
C ILE A 224 -24.69 12.61 19.40
N ASN A 225 -23.92 12.32 20.45
CA ASN A 225 -24.29 12.70 21.83
C ASN A 225 -24.35 14.22 22.02
N LYS A 226 -23.49 14.98 21.33
CA LYS A 226 -23.52 16.45 21.37
C LYS A 226 -24.79 17.01 20.71
N HIS A 227 -25.21 16.46 19.57
CA HIS A 227 -26.40 16.91 18.84
C HIS A 227 -27.74 16.46 19.44
N LYS A 228 -27.77 15.38 20.23
CA LYS A 228 -28.99 14.91 20.90
C LYS A 228 -29.37 15.74 22.14
N LYS A 229 -28.48 16.64 22.59
CA LYS A 229 -28.65 17.45 23.80
C LYS A 229 -29.23 18.86 23.51
N TYR A 230 -29.45 19.17 22.23
CA TYR A 230 -30.10 20.38 21.73
C TYR A 230 -31.32 19.99 20.91
#